data_AF-A0A9P1KE63-F1
#
_entry.id   AF-A0A9P1KE63-F1
#
_cell.length_a   1.000
_cell.length_b   1.000
_cell.length_c   1.000
_cell.angle_alpha   90.00
_cell.angle_beta   90.00
_cell.angle_gamma   90.00
#
_symmetry.space_group_name_H-M   'P 1'
#
loop_
_entity.id
_entity.type
_entity.pdbx_description
1 polymer ?
#
loop_
_entity_poly.entity_id
_entity_poly.type
_entity_poly.pdbx_seq_one_letter_code
_entity_poly.pdbx_strand_id
1 'polypeptide(L)'
;MRVVVIGQCLFELWLEFILIPTLKPGQTLVLDNATFHKGGRIAELVEAAQCRLLYLSPYSPDLNKIEKCWSWLKARIRHCT
;
A
#
# COMPACT_ATOMS: atom_id res chain seq x y z
N MET A 1 -2.08 -19.86 -0.84
CA MET A 1 -1.68 -18.49 -1.25
C MET A 1 -0.63 -18.03 -0.26
N ARG A 2 0.63 -17.99 -0.70
CA ARG A 2 1.73 -17.49 0.14
C ARG A 2 1.76 -15.98 -0.04
N VAL A 3 1.45 -15.24 1.02
CA VAL A 3 1.64 -13.78 1.01
C VAL A 3 3.14 -13.55 0.99
N VAL A 4 3.66 -13.12 -0.15
CA VAL A 4 5.05 -12.69 -0.26
C VAL A 4 5.11 -11.32 0.41
N VAL A 5 5.82 -11.23 1.52
CA VAL A 5 6.12 -9.94 2.13
C VAL A 5 7.18 -9.28 1.26
N ILE A 6 6.81 -8.18 0.62
CA ILE A 6 7.76 -7.34 -0.12
C ILE A 6 8.64 -6.65 0.92
N GLY A 7 9.96 -6.82 0.82
CA GLY A 7 10.91 -6.14 1.70
C GLY A 7 10.89 -4.62 1.47
N GLN A 8 11.28 -3.85 2.48
CA GLN A 8 11.24 -2.38 2.48
C GLN A 8 11.86 -1.77 1.20
N CYS A 9 13.06 -2.21 0.79
CA CYS A 9 13.75 -1.69 -0.39
C CYS A 9 12.92 -1.86 -1.69
N LEU A 10 12.31 -3.03 -1.88
CA LEU A 10 11.50 -3.29 -3.07
C LEU A 10 10.21 -2.47 -3.06
N PHE A 11 9.62 -2.25 -1.89
CA PHE A 11 8.46 -1.38 -1.74
C PHE A 11 8.80 0.08 -2.08
N GLU A 12 9.92 0.61 -1.57
CA GLU A 12 10.38 1.97 -1.87
C GLU A 12 10.62 2.18 -3.36
N LEU A 13 11.27 1.21 -4.03
CA LEU A 13 11.49 1.27 -5.49
C LEU A 13 10.17 1.25 -6.25
N TRP A 14 9.24 0.36 -5.88
CA TRP A 14 7.93 0.33 -6.51
C TRP A 14 7.15 1.64 -6.29
N LEU A 15 7.22 2.20 -5.07
CA LEU A 15 6.58 3.46 -4.74
C LEU A 15 7.11 4.59 -5.63
N GLU A 16 8.42 4.71 -5.74
CA GLU A 16 9.10 5.77 -6.51
C GLU A 16 8.86 5.62 -8.02
N PHE A 17 9.07 4.43 -8.59
CA PHE A 17 9.08 4.26 -10.04
C PHE A 17 7.71 3.92 -10.65
N ILE A 18 6.78 3.37 -9.86
CA ILE A 18 5.50 2.89 -10.36
C ILE A 18 4.34 3.70 -9.79
N LEU A 19 4.25 3.83 -8.46
CA LEU A 19 3.05 4.45 -7.87
C LEU A 19 3.06 5.96 -8.00
N ILE A 20 4.11 6.64 -7.54
CA ILE A 20 4.18 8.10 -7.51
C ILE A 20 3.94 8.76 -8.86
N PRO A 21 4.49 8.27 -9.99
CA PRO A 21 4.24 8.87 -11.30
C PRO A 21 2.76 8.84 -11.73
N THR A 22 1.94 8.00 -11.10
CA THR A 22 0.49 7.93 -11.38
C THR A 22 -0.34 8.84 -10.47
N LEU A 23 0.27 9.42 -9.43
CA LEU A 23 -0.41 10.30 -8.48
C LEU A 23 -0.45 11.75 -8.98
N LYS A 24 -1.45 12.48 -8.50
CA LYS A 24 -1.61 13.92 -8.73
C LYS A 24 -1.39 14.68 -7.42
N PRO A 25 -0.82 15.90 -7.47
CA PRO A 25 -0.71 16.76 -6.30
C PRO A 25 -2.03 16.89 -5.53
N GLY A 26 -1.96 16.86 -4.20
CA GLY A 26 -3.11 16.92 -3.29
C GLY A 26 -3.80 15.58 -2.99
N GLN A 27 -3.45 14.50 -3.70
CA GLN A 27 -3.92 13.16 -3.37
C GLN A 27 -3.31 12.64 -2.07
N THR A 28 -3.97 11.67 -1.44
CA THR A 28 -3.54 11.09 -0.16
C THR A 28 -3.24 9.61 -0.34
N LEU A 29 -1.99 9.24 -0.10
CA LEU A 29 -1.54 7.86 -0.02
C LEU A 29 -1.89 7.31 1.36
N VAL A 30 -2.70 6.25 1.39
CA VAL A 30 -3.08 5.55 2.62
C VAL A 30 -2.33 4.23 2.67
N LEU A 31 -1.47 4.05 3.65
CA LEU A 31 -0.71 2.82 3.89
C LEU A 31 -1.22 2.11 5.15
N ASP A 32 -1.18 0.78 5.15
CA ASP A 32 -1.38 0.00 6.37
C ASP A 32 -0.13 0.09 7.27
N ASN A 33 -0.26 -0.31 8.53
CA ASN A 33 0.81 -0.19 9.53
C ASN A 33 1.86 -1.31 9.45
N ALA A 34 2.12 -1.83 8.24
CA ALA A 34 3.12 -2.86 8.03
C ALA A 34 4.51 -2.36 8.44
N THR A 35 5.32 -3.23 9.05
CA THR A 35 6.62 -2.86 9.62
C THR A 35 7.59 -2.30 8.58
N PHE A 36 7.51 -2.76 7.33
CA PHE A 36 8.34 -2.30 6.21
C PHE A 36 7.88 -0.96 5.61
N HIS A 37 6.74 -0.39 6.03
CA HIS A 37 6.32 0.96 5.64
C HIS A 37 6.89 2.07 6.54
N LYS A 38 7.67 1.72 7.56
CA LYS A 38 8.19 2.67 8.57
C LYS A 38 9.52 3.33 8.17
N GLY A 39 9.94 3.19 6.92
CA GLY A 39 11.13 3.86 6.38
C GLY A 39 10.91 5.34 6.13
N GLY A 40 11.88 6.19 6.49
CA GLY A 40 11.81 7.64 6.29
C GLY A 40 11.65 8.07 4.82
N ARG A 41 12.22 7.29 3.89
CA ARG A 41 12.19 7.57 2.44
C ARG A 41 10.78 7.62 1.85
N ILE A 42 9.82 6.89 2.42
CA ILE A 42 8.42 6.88 1.93
C ILE A 42 7.80 8.27 2.11
N ALA A 43 8.02 8.91 3.27
CA ALA A 43 7.49 10.24 3.54
C ALA A 43 8.10 11.29 2.60
N GLU A 44 9.42 11.24 2.40
CA GLU A 44 10.16 12.15 1.51
C GLU A 44 9.65 12.06 0.07
N LEU A 45 9.48 10.83 -0.45
CA LEU A 45 8.96 10.58 -1.79
C LEU A 45 7.55 11.15 -1.97
N VAL A 46 6.66 10.91 -1.00
CA VAL A 46 5.26 11.38 -1.06
C VAL A 46 5.15 12.90 -0.95
N GLU A 47 5.96 13.52 -0.09
CA GLU A 47 6.03 14.97 0.04
C GLU A 47 6.58 15.63 -1.22
N ALA A 48 7.62 15.07 -1.83
CA ALA A 48 8.17 15.55 -3.11
C ALA A 48 7.13 15.51 -4.24
N ALA A 49 6.20 14.55 -4.20
CA ALA A 49 5.07 14.45 -5.13
C ALA A 49 3.90 15.38 -4.78
N GLN A 50 4.05 16.25 -3.77
CA GLN A 50 3.00 17.14 -3.24
C GLN A 50 1.73 16.37 -2.82
N CYS A 51 1.92 15.14 -2.35
CA CYS A 51 0.88 14.26 -1.86
C CYS A 51 0.90 14.21 -0.33
N ARG A 52 -0.18 13.70 0.27
CA ARG A 52 -0.28 13.48 1.72
C ARG A 52 -0.08 12.00 2.04
N LEU A 53 0.61 11.71 3.15
CA LEU A 53 0.79 10.35 3.65
C LEU A 53 -0.09 10.12 4.89
N LEU A 54 -0.86 9.04 4.89
CA LEU A 54 -1.67 8.62 6.04
C LEU A 54 -1.41 7.16 6.34
N TYR A 55 -1.06 6.86 7.59
CA TYR A 55 -0.95 5.50 8.09
C TYR A 55 -2.24 5.11 8.81
N LEU A 56 -2.79 3.93 8.47
CA LEU A 56 -3.92 3.36 9.19
C LEU A 56 -3.49 2.92 10.60
N SER A 57 -4.40 3.05 11.57
CA SER A 57 -4.16 2.51 12.91
C SER A 57 -4.00 0.98 12.85
N PRO A 58 -3.15 0.41 13.71
CA PRO A 58 -3.00 -1.04 13.80
C PRO A 58 -4.35 -1.67 14.16
N TYR A 59 -4.67 -2.78 13.49
CA TYR A 59 -5.92 -3.54 13.69
C TYR A 59 -7.22 -2.81 13.35
N SER A 60 -7.27 -2.14 12.20
CA SER A 60 -8.52 -1.64 11.57
C SER A 60 -8.94 -2.47 10.34
N PRO A 61 -9.28 -3.77 10.48
CA PRO A 61 -9.69 -4.62 9.36
C PRO A 61 -10.95 -4.08 8.65
N ASP A 62 -11.83 -3.38 9.37
CA ASP A 62 -13.04 -2.78 8.81
C ASP A 62 -12.78 -1.53 7.95
N LEU A 63 -11.66 -0.83 8.17
CA LEU A 63 -11.29 0.38 7.42
C LEU A 63 -10.49 0.09 6.15
N ASN A 64 -9.91 -1.10 6.04
CA ASN A 64 -9.18 -1.48 4.84
C ASN A 64 -10.13 -2.09 3.80
N LYS A 65 -10.87 -1.23 3.07
CA LYS A 65 -11.82 -1.65 2.03
C LYS A 65 -11.21 -2.62 1.00
N ILE A 66 -9.89 -2.59 0.82
CA ILE A 66 -9.16 -3.51 -0.06
C ILE A 66 -9.25 -4.97 0.42
N GLU A 67 -9.39 -5.24 1.72
CA GLU A 67 -9.50 -6.60 2.27
C GLU A 67 -10.77 -7.32 1.77
N LYS A 68 -11.86 -6.57 1.58
CA LYS A 68 -13.09 -7.12 0.98
C LYS A 68 -12.87 -7.47 -0.49
N CYS A 69 -12.20 -6.59 -1.23
CA CYS A 69 -11.81 -6.86 -2.63
C CYS A 69 -10.89 -8.08 -2.74
N TRP A 70 -9.89 -8.19 -1.88
CA TRP A 70 -8.99 -9.35 -1.82
C TRP A 70 -9.72 -10.62 -1.43
N SER A 71 -10.67 -10.55 -0.49
CA SER A 71 -11.49 -11.71 -0.10
C SER A 71 -12.35 -12.21 -1.24
N TRP A 72 -13.00 -11.29 -1.97
CA TRP A 72 -13.75 -11.60 -3.19
C TRP A 72 -12.86 -12.19 -4.28
N LEU A 73 -11.69 -11.60 -4.55
CA LEU A 73 -10.76 -12.08 -5.58
C LEU A 73 -10.22 -13.47 -5.22
N LYS A 74 -9.82 -13.68 -3.97
CA LYS A 74 -9.38 -14.98 -3.44
C LYS A 74 -10.47 -16.04 -3.59
N ALA A 75 -11.73 -15.69 -3.31
CA ALA A 75 -12.85 -16.60 -3.48
C ALA A 75 -13.00 -17.01 -4.95
N ARG A 76 -12.99 -16.05 -5.89
CA ARG A 76 -13.07 -16.36 -7.33
C ARG A 76 -11.92 -17.23 -7.82
N ILE A 77 -10.68 -16.94 -7.42
CA ILE A 77 -9.51 -17.74 -7.84
C ILE A 77 -9.64 -19.18 -7.33
N ARG A 78 -10.11 -19.40 -6.10
CA ARG A 78 -10.30 -20.76 -5.55
C ARG A 78 -11.39 -21.58 -6.23
N HIS A 79 -12.38 -20.92 -6.84
CA HIS A 79 -13.47 -21.59 -7.56
C HIS A 79 -13.15 -21.82 -9.04
N CYS A 80 -12.03 -21.30 -9.54
CA CYS A 80 -11.58 -21.47 -10.93
C CYS A 80 -10.47 -22.53 -11.10
N THR A 81 -10.07 -23.19 -10.01
CA THR A 81 -9.08 -24.28 -10.01
C THR A 81 -9.75 -25.57 -9.55
#